data_AF-A0A6B3HG67-F1
#
_entry.id   AF-A0A6B3HG67-F1
#
_cell.length_a   1.000
_cell.length_b   1.000
_cell.length_c   1.000
_cell.angle_alpha   90.00
_cell.angle_beta   90.00
_cell.angle_gamma   90.00
#
_symmetry.space_group_name_H-M   'P 1'
#
loop_
_entity.id
_entity.type
_entity.pdbx_description
1 polymer ?
#
loop_
_entity_poly.entity_id
_entity_poly.type
_entity_poly.pdbx_seq_one_letter_code
_entity_poly.pdbx_strand_id
1 'polypeptide(L)'
;MRTRRISTATAFAVLFSSVVLVGGAASPAAADSSRILPATSLGDIVADGVHQRVFISDPQSGQILATDYSGKVVRVLGELPGVNGLELSADSGTLYAGVASSDYIVAIDTATLTESARYDIGLGTRPTHPALAGGK
;
A
#
# COMPACT_ATOMS: atom_id res chain seq x y z
N MET A 1 -38.25 5.77 69.90
CA MET A 1 -37.27 6.72 69.32
C MET A 1 -37.55 6.89 67.81
N ARG A 2 -36.89 7.83 67.13
CA ARG A 2 -37.37 8.50 65.90
C ARG A 2 -36.36 8.40 64.74
N THR A 3 -36.85 8.16 63.50
CA THR A 3 -36.17 8.35 62.18
C THR A 3 -34.92 7.50 61.85
N ARG A 4 -34.47 7.26 60.59
CA ARG A 4 -34.93 7.54 59.19
C ARG A 4 -34.93 6.18 58.41
N ARG A 5 -35.81 5.84 57.44
CA ARG A 5 -35.98 6.28 56.03
C ARG A 5 -34.71 6.28 55.14
N ILE A 6 -34.95 5.98 53.84
CA ILE A 6 -34.00 5.90 52.69
C ILE A 6 -33.28 4.53 52.64
N SER A 7 -33.32 3.71 51.57
CA SER A 7 -34.05 3.84 50.29
C SER A 7 -34.41 2.50 49.59
N THR A 8 -35.04 2.62 48.41
CA THR A 8 -35.48 1.62 47.41
C THR A 8 -34.42 1.16 46.39
N ALA A 9 -34.65 -0.04 45.82
CA ALA A 9 -34.19 -0.52 44.50
C ALA A 9 -32.66 -0.77 44.32
N THR A 10 -32.21 -1.70 43.46
CA THR A 10 -32.90 -2.44 42.39
C THR A 10 -32.38 -3.90 42.33
N ALA A 11 -33.26 -4.85 42.00
CA ALA A 11 -32.85 -6.19 41.60
C ALA A 11 -32.49 -6.24 40.09
N PHE A 12 -32.12 -7.44 39.62
CA PHE A 12 -31.97 -7.91 38.23
C PHE A 12 -30.61 -7.88 37.50
N ALA A 13 -30.30 -9.06 36.95
CA ALA A 13 -29.58 -9.35 35.72
C ALA A 13 -28.04 -9.10 35.65
N VAL A 14 -27.27 -10.00 36.26
CA VAL A 14 -25.90 -10.34 35.79
C VAL A 14 -25.99 -11.35 34.64
N LEU A 15 -26.71 -11.02 33.57
CA LEU A 15 -27.03 -11.96 32.48
C LEU A 15 -26.67 -11.39 31.11
N PHE A 16 -25.75 -12.09 30.44
CA PHE A 16 -25.33 -11.96 29.04
C PHE A 16 -24.60 -10.67 28.60
N SER A 17 -23.26 -10.73 28.62
CA SER A 17 -22.44 -10.15 27.54
C SER A 17 -21.24 -11.02 27.15
N SER A 18 -21.28 -12.33 27.44
CA SER A 18 -20.36 -13.30 26.85
C SER A 18 -20.78 -13.59 25.41
N VAL A 19 -20.40 -12.72 24.46
CA VAL A 19 -20.45 -13.08 23.03
C VAL A 19 -19.40 -14.15 22.78
N VAL A 20 -19.83 -15.40 22.89
CA VAL A 20 -19.03 -16.55 22.52
C VAL A 20 -18.99 -16.58 20.98
N LEU A 21 -17.83 -16.25 20.41
CA LEU A 21 -17.51 -16.40 18.98
C LEU A 21 -17.39 -17.89 18.59
N VAL A 22 -18.45 -18.66 18.77
CA VAL A 22 -18.53 -20.06 18.33
C VAL A 22 -19.24 -20.13 16.97
N GLY A 23 -18.57 -20.79 16.01
CA GLY A 23 -19.23 -21.38 14.84
C GLY A 23 -19.09 -20.63 13.52
N GLY A 24 -18.57 -19.41 13.51
CA GLY A 24 -18.17 -18.74 12.27
C GLY A 24 -16.80 -19.22 11.81
N ALA A 25 -16.73 -20.30 11.03
CA ALA A 25 -15.59 -20.46 10.13
C ALA A 25 -15.58 -19.22 9.23
N ALA A 26 -14.49 -18.45 9.22
CA ALA A 26 -14.41 -17.26 8.38
C ALA A 26 -14.60 -17.70 6.93
N SER A 27 -15.74 -17.33 6.33
CA SER A 27 -15.99 -17.58 4.92
C SER A 27 -14.81 -17.05 4.13
N PRO A 28 -14.24 -17.81 3.16
CA PRO A 28 -13.16 -17.31 2.33
C PRO A 28 -13.57 -15.96 1.75
N ALA A 29 -12.70 -14.95 1.89
CA ALA A 29 -12.93 -13.65 1.27
C ALA A 29 -12.94 -13.87 -0.25
N ALA A 30 -14.13 -13.83 -0.84
CA ALA A 30 -14.28 -13.88 -2.29
C ALA A 30 -13.92 -12.50 -2.85
N ALA A 31 -13.02 -12.46 -3.82
CA ALA A 31 -12.84 -11.26 -4.61
C ALA A 31 -14.02 -11.11 -5.57
N ASP A 32 -14.73 -9.97 -5.51
CA ASP A 32 -15.88 -9.69 -6.40
C ASP A 32 -15.50 -9.68 -7.89
N SER A 33 -14.22 -9.43 -8.20
CA SER A 33 -13.67 -9.49 -9.55
C SER A 33 -12.16 -9.71 -9.54
N SER A 34 -11.59 -10.08 -10.70
CA SER A 34 -10.15 -10.17 -10.93
C SER A 34 -9.78 -9.53 -12.26
N ARG A 35 -8.57 -8.98 -12.34
CA ARG A 35 -8.05 -8.32 -13.54
C ARG A 35 -6.60 -8.69 -13.78
N ILE A 36 -6.30 -9.16 -14.99
CA ILE A 36 -4.93 -9.42 -15.43
C ILE A 36 -4.25 -8.08 -15.75
N LEU A 37 -3.09 -7.85 -15.15
CA LEU A 37 -2.23 -6.70 -15.44
C LEU A 37 -1.27 -7.02 -16.59
N PRO A 38 -0.92 -6.06 -17.46
CA PRO A 38 0.06 -6.24 -18.53
C PRO A 38 1.50 -6.18 -17.97
N ALA A 39 1.82 -7.12 -17.09
CA ALA A 39 3.14 -7.30 -16.51
C ALA A 39 3.68 -8.71 -16.81
N THR A 40 4.97 -8.81 -17.09
CA THR A 40 5.69 -10.06 -17.36
C THR A 40 6.36 -10.61 -16.09
N SER A 41 6.67 -9.73 -15.14
CA SER A 41 7.19 -10.06 -13.82
C SER A 41 6.66 -9.09 -12.76
N LEU A 42 6.89 -9.44 -11.49
CA LEU A 42 6.58 -8.61 -10.33
C LEU A 42 7.87 -8.40 -9.53
N GLY A 43 8.23 -7.14 -9.30
CA GLY A 43 9.28 -6.76 -8.35
C GLY A 43 8.67 -6.46 -6.99
N ASP A 44 7.87 -5.41 -6.93
CA ASP A 44 7.29 -4.84 -5.73
C ASP A 44 5.92 -4.16 -6.02
N ILE A 45 5.17 -3.85 -4.97
CA ILE A 45 3.82 -3.27 -5.02
C ILE A 45 3.57 -2.28 -3.87
N VAL A 46 3.21 -1.05 -4.22
CA VAL A 46 2.93 0.03 -3.24
C VAL A 46 1.59 0.68 -3.53
N ALA A 47 0.78 0.89 -2.49
CA ALA A 47 -0.52 1.54 -2.58
C ALA A 47 -0.46 3.00 -2.11
N ASP A 48 -0.93 3.91 -2.96
CA ASP A 48 -1.11 5.34 -2.68
C ASP A 48 -2.58 5.58 -2.29
N GLY A 49 -2.78 5.94 -1.01
CA GLY A 49 -4.08 6.25 -0.43
C GLY A 49 -4.65 7.60 -0.84
N VAL A 50 -3.81 8.56 -1.24
CA VAL A 50 -4.19 9.94 -1.55
C VAL A 50 -4.70 10.03 -2.98
N HIS A 51 -3.98 9.46 -3.94
CA HIS A 51 -4.39 9.45 -5.36
C HIS A 51 -5.18 8.20 -5.76
N GLN A 52 -5.44 7.28 -4.81
CA GLN A 52 -6.13 6.00 -5.02
C GLN A 52 -5.49 5.15 -6.12
N ARG A 53 -4.16 5.03 -6.08
CA ARG A 53 -3.36 4.29 -7.06
C ARG A 53 -2.66 3.09 -6.44
N VAL A 54 -2.40 2.08 -7.26
CA VAL A 54 -1.41 1.05 -6.94
C VAL A 54 -0.29 1.15 -7.97
N PHE A 55 0.95 1.16 -7.49
CA PHE A 55 2.15 1.10 -8.29
C PHE A 55 2.74 -0.31 -8.22
N ILE A 56 3.04 -0.88 -9.38
CA ILE A 56 3.57 -2.24 -9.52
C ILE A 56 4.79 -2.19 -10.43
N SER A 57 5.96 -2.60 -9.94
CA SER A 57 7.17 -2.69 -10.78
C SER A 57 7.22 -4.02 -11.54
N ASP A 58 7.63 -3.98 -12.80
CA ASP A 58 7.91 -5.14 -13.64
C ASP A 58 9.38 -5.10 -14.11
N PRO A 59 10.31 -5.72 -13.36
CA PRO A 59 11.74 -5.69 -13.66
C PRO A 59 12.10 -6.23 -15.05
N GLN A 60 11.40 -7.27 -15.53
CA GLN A 60 11.67 -7.92 -16.82
C GLN A 60 11.24 -7.05 -18.00
N SER A 61 10.07 -6.41 -17.93
CA SER A 61 9.62 -5.49 -18.99
C SER A 61 10.23 -4.09 -18.86
N GLY A 62 10.87 -3.78 -17.73
CA GLY A 62 11.53 -2.49 -17.47
C GLY A 62 10.54 -1.33 -17.29
N GLN A 63 9.46 -1.56 -16.55
CA GLN A 63 8.35 -0.60 -16.42
C GLN A 63 7.72 -0.59 -15.02
N ILE A 64 7.04 0.49 -14.66
CA ILE A 64 6.10 0.56 -13.54
C ILE A 64 4.68 0.73 -14.09
N LEU A 65 3.75 -0.12 -13.66
CA LEU A 65 2.32 0.06 -13.89
C LEU A 65 1.73 0.91 -12.77
N ALA A 66 1.01 1.97 -13.12
CA ALA A 66 0.16 2.71 -12.19
C ALA A 66 -1.31 2.35 -12.50
N THR A 67 -1.98 1.67 -11.58
CA THR A 67 -3.39 1.29 -11.69
C THR A 67 -4.25 2.08 -10.71
N ASP A 68 -5.57 2.09 -10.92
CA ASP A 68 -6.51 2.33 -9.82
C ASP A 68 -6.71 1.05 -8.98
N TYR A 69 -7.51 1.14 -7.91
CA TYR A 69 -7.80 0.03 -7.01
C TYR A 69 -8.63 -1.11 -7.64
N SER A 70 -9.18 -0.93 -8.85
CA SER A 70 -9.80 -2.02 -9.64
C SER A 70 -8.79 -2.77 -10.53
N GLY A 71 -7.51 -2.41 -10.46
CA GLY A 71 -6.45 -2.93 -11.33
C GLY A 71 -6.53 -2.37 -12.76
N LYS A 72 -7.33 -1.33 -13.02
CA LYS A 72 -7.32 -0.66 -14.33
C LYS A 72 -6.06 0.19 -14.41
N VAL A 73 -5.18 -0.16 -15.35
CA VAL A 73 -3.99 0.62 -15.68
C VAL A 73 -4.40 2.02 -16.11
N VAL A 74 -3.90 3.03 -15.38
CA VAL A 74 -4.02 4.45 -15.69
C VAL A 74 -2.79 4.92 -16.46
N ARG A 75 -1.59 4.44 -16.09
CA ARG A 75 -0.34 4.77 -16.80
C ARG A 75 0.65 3.61 -16.77
N VAL A 76 1.54 3.60 -17.75
CA VAL A 76 2.71 2.71 -17.84
C VAL A 76 3.94 3.60 -17.97
N LEU A 77 4.82 3.55 -16.98
CA LEU A 77 6.09 4.27 -16.93
C LEU A 77 7.18 3.31 -17.41
N GLY A 78 7.62 3.44 -18.66
CA GLY A 78 8.66 2.60 -19.25
C GLY A 78 10.06 3.19 -19.11
N GLU A 79 11.03 2.59 -19.79
CA GLU A 79 12.45 3.01 -19.80
C GLU A 79 13.18 2.85 -18.45
N LEU A 80 12.67 1.97 -17.58
CA LEU A 80 13.20 1.67 -16.24
C LEU A 80 13.73 0.22 -16.18
N PRO A 81 14.80 -0.16 -16.91
CA PRO A 81 15.25 -1.55 -17.03
C PRO A 81 15.68 -2.14 -15.69
N GLY A 82 15.09 -3.28 -15.30
CA GLY A 82 15.36 -3.90 -14.00
C GLY A 82 14.84 -3.11 -12.80
N VAL A 83 13.84 -2.25 -12.99
CA VAL A 83 13.14 -1.57 -11.88
C VAL A 83 12.55 -2.58 -10.92
N ASN A 84 12.78 -2.39 -9.62
CA ASN A 84 12.43 -3.38 -8.60
C ASN A 84 11.69 -2.74 -7.41
N GLY A 85 12.31 -2.63 -6.25
CA GLY A 85 11.69 -2.04 -5.06
C GLY A 85 11.18 -0.61 -5.29
N LEU A 86 10.04 -0.32 -4.67
CA LEU A 86 9.30 0.92 -4.75
C LEU A 86 9.15 1.50 -3.34
N GLU A 87 9.28 2.82 -3.21
CA GLU A 87 9.02 3.52 -1.94
C GLU A 87 8.21 4.78 -2.20
N LEU A 88 7.09 4.94 -1.49
CA LEU A 88 6.22 6.11 -1.59
C LEU A 88 6.57 7.11 -0.47
N SER A 89 6.71 8.39 -0.82
CA SER A 89 6.91 9.46 0.16
C SER A 89 5.73 9.56 1.13
N ALA A 90 5.97 10.01 2.37
CA ALA A 90 4.95 10.07 3.42
C ALA A 90 3.75 11.00 3.10
N ASP A 91 3.94 11.97 2.19
CA ASP A 91 2.90 12.86 1.66
C ASP A 91 2.20 12.31 0.40
N SER A 92 2.55 11.08 -0.02
CA SER A 92 2.17 10.46 -1.30
C SER A 92 2.52 11.26 -2.55
N GLY A 93 3.36 12.29 -2.48
CA GLY A 93 3.71 13.17 -3.61
C GLY A 93 4.78 12.62 -4.56
N THR A 94 5.58 11.65 -4.14
CA THR A 94 6.66 11.08 -4.96
C THR A 94 6.82 9.58 -4.73
N LEU A 95 6.83 8.81 -5.82
CA LEU A 95 7.25 7.42 -5.82
C LEU A 95 8.73 7.34 -6.21
N TYR A 96 9.55 6.78 -5.34
CA TYR A 96 10.94 6.43 -5.63
C TYR A 96 11.03 4.97 -6.08
N ALA A 97 11.88 4.69 -7.07
CA ALA A 97 12.10 3.32 -7.55
C ALA A 97 13.57 3.06 -7.85
N GLY A 98 14.09 1.91 -7.40
CA GLY A 98 15.46 1.46 -7.72
C GLY A 98 15.52 0.81 -9.10
N VAL A 99 16.38 1.32 -10.00
CA VAL A 99 16.55 0.79 -11.36
C VAL A 99 17.87 0.02 -11.47
N ALA A 100 17.79 -1.28 -11.16
CA ALA A 100 18.95 -2.12 -10.89
C ALA A 100 19.86 -2.38 -12.11
N SER A 101 19.36 -2.23 -13.34
CA SER A 101 20.16 -2.43 -14.57
C SER A 101 20.77 -1.14 -15.12
N SER A 102 20.59 0.00 -14.44
CA SER A 102 21.13 1.30 -14.88
C SER A 102 21.67 2.17 -13.74
N ASP A 103 21.83 1.61 -12.53
CA ASP A 103 22.56 2.24 -11.42
C ASP A 103 22.02 3.61 -10.95
N TYR A 104 20.71 3.83 -11.08
CA TYR A 104 20.03 5.04 -10.63
C TYR A 104 18.75 4.76 -9.82
N ILE A 105 18.34 5.75 -9.02
CA ILE A 105 17.00 5.83 -8.42
C ILE A 105 16.21 6.86 -9.21
N VAL A 106 14.99 6.52 -9.62
CA VAL A 106 14.06 7.48 -10.25
C VAL A 106 13.05 7.98 -9.22
N ALA A 107 12.66 9.24 -9.33
CA ALA A 107 11.52 9.83 -8.65
C ALA A 107 10.42 10.12 -9.68
N ILE A 108 9.18 9.76 -9.34
CA ILE A 108 7.99 9.92 -10.16
C ILE A 108 6.96 10.73 -9.37
N ASP A 109 6.46 11.80 -9.96
CA ASP A 109 5.30 12.54 -9.43
C ASP A 109 4.05 11.67 -9.58
N THR A 110 3.34 11.46 -8.47
CA THR A 110 2.19 10.54 -8.36
C THR A 110 0.88 11.13 -8.87
N ALA A 111 0.78 12.46 -8.90
CA ALA A 111 -0.38 13.19 -9.40
C ALA A 111 -0.35 13.24 -10.94
N THR A 112 0.79 13.61 -11.54
CA THR A 112 0.97 13.69 -13.00
C THR A 112 1.35 12.36 -13.65
N LEU A 113 1.91 11.41 -12.88
CA LEU A 113 2.47 10.15 -13.37
C LEU A 113 3.58 10.35 -14.40
N THR A 114 4.54 11.21 -14.06
CA THR A 114 5.74 11.50 -14.86
C THR A 114 7.01 11.43 -14.01
N GLU A 115 8.13 11.02 -14.60
CA GLU A 115 9.45 11.17 -13.98
C GLU A 115 9.70 12.64 -13.64
N SER A 116 10.05 12.91 -12.37
CA SER A 116 10.29 14.24 -11.83
C SER A 116 11.77 14.49 -11.54
N ALA A 117 12.53 13.44 -11.20
CA ALA A 117 13.98 13.49 -11.05
C ALA A 117 14.63 12.11 -11.23
N ARG A 118 15.94 12.11 -11.50
CA ARG A 118 16.80 10.93 -11.55
C ARG A 118 18.05 11.16 -10.70
N TYR A 119 18.45 10.13 -9.96
CA TYR A 119 19.60 10.17 -9.06
C TYR A 119 20.55 9.02 -9.41
N ASP A 120 21.63 9.34 -10.14
CA ASP A 120 22.72 8.39 -10.36
C ASP A 120 23.43 8.11 -9.04
N ILE A 121 23.53 6.84 -8.65
CA ILE A 121 24.17 6.45 -7.38
C ILE A 121 25.54 5.77 -7.55
N GLY A 122 26.01 5.65 -8.79
CA GLY A 122 27.34 5.14 -9.15
C GLY A 122 27.32 3.75 -9.76
N LEU A 123 28.24 3.49 -10.69
CA LEU A 123 28.26 2.26 -11.49
C LEU A 123 28.42 0.99 -10.65
N GLY A 124 27.66 -0.05 -10.99
CA GLY A 124 27.70 -1.37 -10.34
C GLY A 124 27.00 -1.44 -8.98
N THR A 125 26.28 -0.39 -8.56
CA THR A 125 25.55 -0.36 -7.28
C THR A 125 24.23 -1.12 -7.33
N ARG A 126 23.59 -1.20 -8.49
CA ARG A 126 22.37 -1.97 -8.77
C ARG A 126 21.26 -1.75 -7.73
N PRO A 127 20.73 -0.52 -7.61
CA PRO A 127 19.72 -0.19 -6.60
C PRO A 127 18.45 -1.02 -6.80
N THR A 128 17.92 -1.56 -5.71
CA THR A 128 16.69 -2.36 -5.73
C THR A 128 15.63 -1.75 -4.82
N HIS A 129 15.84 -1.78 -3.49
CA HIS A 129 14.84 -1.39 -2.50
C HIS A 129 15.20 -0.05 -1.85
N PRO A 130 14.71 1.09 -2.36
CA PRO A 130 14.71 2.34 -1.59
C PRO A 130 13.84 2.20 -0.33
N ALA A 131 14.10 3.02 0.68
CA ALA A 131 13.30 3.08 1.90
C ALA A 131 13.34 4.50 2.49
N LEU A 132 12.22 4.99 3.00
CA LEU A 132 12.11 6.32 3.58
C LEU A 132 12.70 6.33 4.99
N ALA A 133 13.88 6.94 5.14
CA ALA A 133 14.59 7.02 6.41
C ALA A 133 14.01 8.06 7.41
N GLY A 134 12.98 8.83 7.03
CA GLY A 134 12.29 9.77 7.91
C GLY A 134 11.49 10.85 7.18
N GLY A 135 10.73 11.62 7.95
CA GLY A 135 10.04 12.85 7.54
C GLY A 135 10.40 14.02 8.47
N LYS A 136 9.98 15.24 8.12
CA LYS A 136 10.09 16.44 8.97
C LYS A 136 8.72 16.90 9.44
#